data_AF-A0AB73GJW2-F1
#
_entry.id   AF-A0AB73GJW2-F1
#
_cell.length_a   1.000
_cell.length_b   1.000
_cell.length_c   1.000
_cell.angle_alpha   90.00
_cell.angle_beta   90.00
_cell.angle_gamma   90.00
#
_symmetry.space_group_name_H-M   'P 1'
#
loop_
_entity.id
_entity.type
_entity.pdbx_description
1 polymer ?
#
loop_
_entity_poly.entity_id
_entity_poly.type
_entity_poly.pdbx_seq_one_letter_code
_entity_poly.pdbx_strand_id
1 'polypeptide(L)'
;MLRRIGGRMPYPWHGIGKDGRYLATSIGPKTYYLHQLIWLYHHGYIPKIIDHINRNPRDCRIENLRPCTNAQNQYNTAKRGHNTSGFKGVVFHPRCPRKPWQAKIVVQGKVKSLGYYPTKEQAAEAYAKGAKFHAKEFASS
;
A
#
# COMPACT_ATOMS: atom_id res chain seq x y z
N MET A 1 7.07 -32.77 -16.38
CA MET A 1 5.66 -32.73 -15.94
C MET A 1 5.62 -33.10 -14.45
N LEU A 2 5.32 -32.15 -13.55
CA LEU A 2 5.35 -32.41 -12.10
C LEU A 2 4.24 -33.41 -11.72
N ARG A 3 4.60 -34.51 -11.05
CA ARG A 3 3.64 -35.57 -10.66
C ARG A 3 2.73 -35.09 -9.53
N ARG A 4 1.42 -35.35 -9.65
CA ARG A 4 0.42 -35.15 -8.60
C ARG A 4 0.72 -36.08 -7.42
N ILE A 5 0.78 -35.54 -6.20
CA ILE A 5 0.82 -36.33 -4.96
C ILE A 5 -0.59 -36.26 -4.34
N GLY A 6 -1.26 -37.40 -4.17
CA GLY A 6 -2.59 -37.47 -3.54
C GLY A 6 -3.70 -36.73 -4.30
N GLY A 7 -3.66 -36.69 -5.63
CA GLY A 7 -4.70 -36.07 -6.46
C GLY A 7 -4.65 -34.54 -6.54
N ARG A 8 -3.79 -33.87 -5.76
CA ARG A 8 -3.54 -32.43 -5.86
C ARG A 8 -2.27 -32.16 -6.68
N MET A 9 -2.31 -31.13 -7.52
CA MET A 9 -1.10 -30.63 -8.17
C MET A 9 -0.14 -30.16 -7.07
N PRO A 10 1.16 -30.48 -7.13
CA PRO A 10 2.11 -29.88 -6.23
C PRO A 10 2.12 -28.36 -6.47
N TYR A 11 1.89 -27.59 -5.41
CA TYR A 11 1.92 -26.12 -5.37
C TYR A 11 0.86 -25.39 -6.21
N PRO A 12 -0.46 -25.66 -6.02
CA PRO A 12 -1.47 -24.90 -6.74
C PRO A 12 -1.40 -23.44 -6.30
N TRP A 13 -1.09 -22.55 -7.24
CA TRP A 13 -1.25 -21.12 -7.00
C TRP A 13 -2.71 -20.82 -6.73
N HIS A 14 -2.99 -20.05 -5.69
CA HIS A 14 -4.34 -19.64 -5.35
C HIS A 14 -4.39 -18.16 -4.97
N GLY A 15 -5.54 -17.55 -5.23
CA GLY A 15 -5.83 -16.19 -4.80
C GLY A 15 -6.03 -16.12 -3.28
N ILE A 16 -5.45 -15.11 -2.63
CA ILE A 16 -5.63 -14.84 -1.21
C ILE A 16 -5.91 -13.35 -0.95
N GLY A 17 -6.58 -13.07 0.16
CA GLY A 17 -7.05 -11.73 0.52
C GLY A 17 -8.37 -11.37 -0.16
N LYS A 18 -8.80 -10.11 0.00
CA LYS A 18 -10.03 -9.61 -0.60
C LYS A 18 -10.03 -9.84 -2.12
N ASP A 19 -11.06 -10.50 -2.63
CA ASP A 19 -11.27 -10.79 -4.06
C ASP A 19 -10.12 -11.59 -4.72
N GLY A 20 -9.33 -12.34 -3.93
CA GLY A 20 -8.21 -13.12 -4.44
C GLY A 20 -7.12 -12.27 -5.11
N ARG A 21 -6.91 -11.05 -4.60
CA ARG A 21 -6.02 -10.07 -5.23
C ARG A 21 -4.54 -10.45 -5.21
N TYR A 22 -4.09 -11.27 -4.25
CA TYR A 22 -2.71 -11.75 -4.17
C TYR A 22 -2.61 -13.21 -4.62
N LEU A 23 -1.58 -13.55 -5.40
CA LEU A 23 -1.24 -14.94 -5.69
C LEU A 23 -0.32 -15.49 -4.61
N ALA A 24 -0.62 -16.69 -4.13
CA ALA A 24 0.16 -17.39 -3.12
C ALA A 24 0.18 -18.90 -3.38
N THR A 25 1.15 -19.57 -2.77
CA THR A 25 1.24 -21.03 -2.73
C THR A 25 1.68 -21.48 -1.35
N SER A 26 1.36 -22.71 -0.98
CA SER A 26 1.71 -23.29 0.32
C SER A 26 2.81 -24.34 0.14
N ILE A 27 3.88 -24.19 0.92
CA ILE A 27 4.99 -25.15 0.97
C ILE A 27 5.07 -25.65 2.41
N GLY A 28 4.61 -26.88 2.64
CA GLY A 28 4.40 -27.39 4.00
C GLY A 28 3.34 -26.57 4.76
N PRO A 29 3.58 -26.19 6.03
CA PRO A 29 2.64 -25.42 6.83
C PRO A 29 2.69 -23.90 6.55
N LYS A 30 3.60 -23.43 5.69
CA LYS A 30 3.80 -22.00 5.43
C LYS A 30 3.26 -21.59 4.07
N THR A 31 2.58 -20.44 4.04
CA THR A 31 2.11 -19.78 2.82
C THR A 31 3.14 -18.76 2.37
N TYR A 32 3.50 -18.79 1.09
CA TYR A 32 4.38 -17.82 0.44
C TYR A 32 3.63 -17.09 -0.66
N TYR A 33 3.77 -15.77 -0.71
CA TYR A 33 3.19 -14.96 -1.77
C TYR A 33 4.10 -14.95 -3.00
N LEU A 34 3.52 -14.85 -4.21
CA LEU A 34 4.28 -14.84 -5.47
C LEU A 34 5.36 -13.76 -5.48
N HIS A 35 5.01 -12.53 -5.09
CA HIS A 35 5.96 -11.41 -5.04
C HIS A 35 7.13 -11.66 -4.06
N GLN A 36 6.92 -12.41 -2.98
CA GLN A 36 8.00 -12.78 -2.05
C GLN A 36 8.95 -13.79 -2.67
N LEU A 37 8.41 -14.77 -3.39
CA LEU A 37 9.22 -15.79 -4.07
C LEU A 37 10.01 -15.20 -5.24
N ILE A 38 9.42 -14.29 -6.02
CA ILE A 38 10.12 -13.54 -7.06
C ILE A 38 11.25 -12.71 -6.45
N TRP A 39 10.99 -11.98 -5.37
CA TRP A 39 12.03 -11.20 -4.69
C TRP A 39 13.16 -12.09 -4.17
N LEU A 40 12.82 -13.22 -3.53
CA LEU A 40 13.80 -14.19 -3.05
C LEU A 40 14.69 -14.71 -4.18
N TYR A 41 14.11 -15.02 -5.34
CA TYR A 41 14.85 -15.51 -6.50
C TYR A 41 15.88 -14.49 -7.01
N HIS A 42 15.52 -13.20 -7.06
CA HIS A 42 16.41 -12.14 -7.56
C HIS A 42 17.46 -11.67 -6.55
N HIS A 43 17.15 -11.70 -5.25
CA HIS A 43 17.98 -11.06 -4.23
C HIS A 43 18.53 -11.99 -3.14
N GLY A 44 18.06 -13.24 -3.07
CA GLY A 44 18.53 -14.23 -2.10
C GLY A 44 17.99 -14.07 -0.67
N TYR A 45 17.07 -13.13 -0.43
CA TYR A 45 16.38 -12.96 0.86
C TYR A 45 14.95 -12.46 0.67
N ILE A 46 14.12 -12.52 1.72
CA ILE A 46 12.75 -11.94 1.70
C ILE A 46 12.71 -10.75 2.68
N PRO A 47 12.48 -9.51 2.21
CA PRO A 47 12.20 -8.37 3.05
C PRO A 47 10.94 -8.59 3.90
N LYS A 48 10.87 -7.93 5.07
CA LYS A 48 9.68 -8.01 5.93
C LYS A 48 8.40 -7.57 5.22
N ILE A 49 8.49 -6.57 4.35
CA ILE A 49 7.38 -6.06 3.53
C ILE A 49 7.91 -5.71 2.15
N ILE A 50 7.14 -6.09 1.12
CA ILE A 50 7.38 -5.74 -0.27
C ILE A 50 6.18 -4.94 -0.76
N ASP A 51 6.44 -3.71 -1.21
CA ASP A 51 5.45 -2.82 -1.84
C ASP A 51 5.40 -3.06 -3.35
N HIS A 52 4.20 -2.94 -3.92
CA HIS A 52 4.01 -2.90 -5.37
C HIS A 52 3.91 -1.44 -5.78
N ILE A 53 4.89 -0.94 -6.53
CA ILE A 53 5.01 0.48 -6.90
C ILE A 53 3.71 0.98 -7.53
N ASN A 54 3.16 0.24 -8.49
CA ASN A 54 1.89 0.57 -9.16
C ASN A 54 0.61 0.22 -8.37
N ARG A 55 0.73 -0.33 -7.16
CA ARG A 55 -0.37 -0.81 -6.29
C ARG A 55 -1.20 -1.97 -6.87
N ASN A 56 -0.77 -2.58 -7.97
CA ASN A 56 -1.40 -3.76 -8.55
C ASN A 56 -0.75 -5.03 -7.96
N PRO A 57 -1.43 -5.77 -7.08
CA PRO A 57 -0.84 -6.94 -6.44
C PRO A 57 -0.66 -8.16 -7.36
N ARG A 58 -1.17 -8.08 -8.60
CA ARG A 58 -0.97 -9.10 -9.64
C ARG A 58 0.21 -8.80 -10.55
N ASP A 59 0.72 -7.57 -10.56
CA ASP A 59 1.93 -7.21 -11.29
C ASP A 59 3.15 -7.47 -10.41
N CYS A 60 3.64 -8.70 -10.43
CA CYS A 60 4.80 -9.11 -9.61
C CYS A 60 6.14 -9.01 -10.35
N ARG A 61 6.23 -8.26 -11.46
CA ARG A 61 7.52 -8.04 -12.14
C ARG A 61 8.50 -7.38 -11.18
N ILE A 62 9.77 -7.78 -11.22
CA ILE A 62 10.75 -7.36 -10.21
C ILE A 62 10.93 -5.84 -10.16
N GLU A 63 10.87 -5.17 -11.31
CA GLU A 63 10.93 -3.72 -11.43
C GLU A 63 9.72 -2.98 -10.81
N ASN A 64 8.62 -3.69 -10.54
CA ASN A 64 7.45 -3.14 -9.85
C ASN A 64 7.44 -3.44 -8.34
N LEU A 65 8.41 -4.18 -7.83
CA LEU A 65 8.52 -4.54 -6.42
C LEU A 65 9.61 -3.70 -5.75
N ARG A 66 9.44 -3.39 -4.46
CA ARG A 66 10.48 -2.75 -3.65
C ARG A 66 10.34 -3.11 -2.17
N PRO A 67 11.45 -3.20 -1.41
CA PRO A 67 11.37 -3.38 0.03
C PRO A 67 10.83 -2.10 0.65
N CYS A 68 10.00 -2.22 1.68
CA CYS A 68 9.48 -1.05 2.36
C CYS A 68 9.27 -1.30 3.86
N THR A 69 9.13 -0.21 4.60
CA THR A 69 8.61 -0.21 5.96
C THR A 69 7.08 -0.11 5.94
N ASN A 70 6.43 -0.42 7.07
CA ASN A 70 4.98 -0.25 7.21
C ASN A 70 4.52 1.17 6.88
N ALA A 71 5.27 2.19 7.31
CA ALA A 71 4.96 3.59 7.03
C ALA A 71 5.06 3.92 5.54
N GLN A 72 6.10 3.43 4.88
CA GLN A 72 6.29 3.60 3.43
C GLN A 72 5.17 2.93 2.62
N ASN A 73 4.81 1.69 2.96
CA ASN A 73 3.68 0.99 2.35
C ASN A 73 2.36 1.77 2.52
N GLN A 74 2.14 2.38 3.69
CA GLN A 74 0.96 3.19 3.95
C GLN A 74 0.92 4.47 3.09
N TYR A 75 2.07 5.07 2.78
CA TYR A 75 2.13 6.20 1.86
C TYR A 75 1.68 5.81 0.45
N ASN A 76 1.92 4.56 0.01
CA ASN A 76 1.46 4.03 -1.27
C ASN A 76 0.02 3.47 -1.26
N THR A 77 -0.76 3.69 -0.20
CA THR A 77 -2.17 3.22 -0.18
C THR A 77 -3.12 4.14 -0.96
N ALA A 78 -4.16 3.56 -1.56
CA ALA A 78 -5.27 4.34 -2.11
C ALA A 78 -6.06 5.08 -1.02
N LYS A 79 -6.90 6.05 -1.43
CA LYS A 79 -7.88 6.66 -0.52
C LYS A 79 -8.81 5.57 0.05
N ARG A 80 -9.18 5.69 1.32
CA ARG A 80 -10.16 4.79 1.93
C ARG A 80 -11.52 4.96 1.27
N GLY A 81 -12.27 3.87 1.08
CA GLY A 81 -13.57 3.89 0.40
C GLY A 81 -14.63 4.76 1.09
N HIS A 82 -14.60 4.84 2.43
CA HIS A 82 -15.50 5.69 3.24
C HIS A 82 -15.00 7.14 3.39
N ASN A 83 -14.05 7.57 2.56
CA ASN A 83 -13.52 8.93 2.65
C ASN A 83 -14.50 9.94 2.04
N THR A 84 -15.19 10.68 2.92
CA THR A 84 -16.18 11.71 2.56
C THR A 84 -15.59 12.97 1.93
N SER A 85 -14.28 13.20 2.08
CA SER A 85 -13.60 14.33 1.43
C SER A 85 -13.31 14.06 -0.05
N GLY A 86 -13.20 12.78 -0.45
CA GLY A 86 -12.73 12.40 -1.79
C GLY A 86 -11.20 12.42 -1.95
N PHE A 87 -10.45 13.02 -1.01
CA PHE A 87 -9.00 13.20 -1.06
C PHE A 87 -8.28 12.50 0.09
N LYS A 88 -7.17 11.81 -0.19
CA LYS A 88 -6.37 11.14 0.85
C LYS A 88 -5.81 12.18 1.83
N GLY A 89 -5.89 11.90 3.13
CA GLY A 89 -5.34 12.78 4.16
C GLY A 89 -6.13 14.06 4.44
N VAL A 90 -7.29 14.26 3.79
CA VAL A 90 -8.16 15.42 4.01
C VAL A 90 -9.36 15.02 4.87
N VAL A 91 -9.66 15.82 5.90
CA VAL A 91 -10.77 15.59 6.84
C VAL A 91 -11.54 16.89 7.06
N PHE A 92 -12.86 16.79 7.13
CA PHE A 92 -13.73 17.91 7.48
C PHE A 92 -13.73 18.15 8.99
N HIS A 93 -13.56 19.39 9.41
CA HIS A 93 -13.55 19.83 10.80
C HIS A 93 -14.62 20.92 11.03
N PRO A 94 -15.80 20.56 11.56
CA PRO A 94 -16.94 21.47 11.65
C PRO A 94 -16.71 22.66 12.60
N ARG A 95 -15.75 22.56 13.51
CA ARG A 95 -15.42 23.61 14.49
C ARG A 95 -14.60 24.77 13.90
N CYS A 96 -14.20 24.68 12.64
CA CYS A 96 -13.39 25.69 11.95
C CYS A 96 -14.11 26.24 10.71
N PRO A 97 -15.19 27.02 10.85
CA PRO A 97 -16.07 27.37 9.73
C PRO A 97 -15.36 28.14 8.60
N ARG A 98 -14.35 28.96 8.91
CA ARG A 98 -13.56 29.69 7.90
C ARG A 98 -12.59 28.81 7.12
N LYS A 99 -12.13 27.70 7.71
CA LYS A 99 -11.12 26.78 7.16
C LYS A 99 -11.44 25.33 7.58
N PRO A 100 -12.56 24.75 7.12
CA PRO A 100 -13.06 23.51 7.69
C PRO A 100 -12.31 22.28 7.19
N TRP A 101 -11.41 22.40 6.21
CA TRP A 101 -10.70 21.25 5.66
C TRP A 101 -9.31 21.12 6.25
N GLN A 102 -9.11 20.09 7.07
CA GLN A 102 -7.80 19.78 7.65
C GLN A 102 -7.04 18.82 6.73
N ALA A 103 -5.80 19.17 6.38
CA ALA A 103 -4.85 18.22 5.82
C ALA A 103 -4.01 17.60 6.94
N LYS A 104 -3.87 16.28 6.96
CA LYS A 104 -3.04 15.57 7.94
C LYS A 104 -2.32 14.38 7.33
N ILE A 105 -1.13 14.12 7.83
CA ILE A 105 -0.28 13.00 7.42
C ILE A 105 0.22 12.24 8.65
N VAL A 106 0.35 10.92 8.55
CA VAL A 106 0.96 10.11 9.61
C VAL A 106 2.44 9.94 9.28
N VAL A 107 3.31 10.39 10.16
CA VAL A 107 4.77 10.25 10.01
C VAL A 107 5.29 9.58 11.28
N GLN A 108 5.98 8.45 11.12
CA GLN A 108 6.53 7.67 12.25
C GLN A 108 5.47 7.34 13.33
N GLY A 109 4.25 6.98 12.90
CA GLY A 109 3.14 6.63 13.79
C GLY A 109 2.44 7.81 14.46
N LYS A 110 2.90 9.05 14.26
CA LYS A 110 2.28 10.26 14.81
C LYS A 110 1.52 11.02 13.72
N VAL A 111 0.31 11.46 14.04
CA VAL A 111 -0.47 12.33 13.15
C VAL A 111 0.12 13.74 13.21
N LYS A 112 0.58 14.26 12.07
CA LYS A 112 0.97 15.65 11.89
C LYS A 112 -0.10 16.39 11.11
N SER A 113 -0.52 17.55 11.62
CA SER A 113 -1.36 18.46 10.84
C SER A 113 -0.50 19.22 9.84
N LEU A 114 -0.96 19.28 8.60
CA LEU A 114 -0.35 20.07 7.53
C LEU A 114 -1.04 21.43 7.35
N GLY A 115 -2.09 21.70 8.14
CA GLY A 115 -2.85 22.94 8.11
C GLY A 115 -4.34 22.74 7.92
N TYR A 116 -5.05 23.86 7.93
CA TYR A 116 -6.49 23.99 7.72
C TYR A 116 -6.75 24.92 6.53
N TYR A 117 -7.73 24.57 5.70
CA TYR A 117 -7.98 25.20 4.42
C TYR A 117 -9.48 25.46 4.20
N PRO A 118 -9.83 26.54 3.47
CA PRO A 118 -11.20 26.83 3.04
C PRO A 118 -11.83 25.75 2.15
N THR A 119 -11.06 25.09 1.28
CA THR A 119 -11.56 24.09 0.33
C THR A 119 -10.86 22.73 0.45
N LYS A 120 -11.51 21.67 -0.05
CA LYS A 120 -10.96 20.30 -0.04
C LYS A 120 -9.70 20.21 -0.90
N GLU A 121 -9.72 20.92 -2.03
CA GLU A 121 -8.70 20.93 -3.06
C GLU A 121 -7.40 21.56 -2.52
N GLN A 122 -7.52 22.68 -1.80
CA GLN A 122 -6.36 23.32 -1.15
C GLN A 122 -5.75 22.41 -0.06
N ALA A 123 -6.59 21.73 0.72
CA ALA A 123 -6.11 20.75 1.69
C ALA A 123 -5.45 19.54 1.00
N ALA A 124 -5.97 19.10 -0.15
CA ALA A 124 -5.39 18.01 -0.93
C ALA A 124 -4.03 18.39 -1.53
N GLU A 125 -3.88 19.61 -2.01
CA GLU A 125 -2.60 20.14 -2.51
C GLU A 125 -1.56 20.20 -1.38
N ALA A 126 -1.96 20.69 -0.21
CA ALA A 126 -1.09 20.71 0.98
C ALA A 126 -0.69 19.29 1.40
N TYR A 127 -1.62 18.34 1.36
CA TYR A 127 -1.32 16.93 1.60
C TYR A 127 -0.33 16.38 0.57
N ALA A 128 -0.52 16.65 -0.72
CA ALA A 128 0.38 16.19 -1.78
C ALA A 128 1.81 16.73 -1.59
N LYS A 129 1.95 18.00 -1.22
CA LYS A 129 3.25 18.61 -0.88
C LYS A 129 3.89 17.94 0.34
N GLY A 130 3.12 17.76 1.42
CA GLY A 130 3.59 17.07 2.64
C GLY A 130 3.94 15.61 2.39
N ALA A 131 3.17 14.92 1.55
CA ALA A 131 3.43 13.53 1.15
C ALA A 131 4.71 13.43 0.33
N LYS A 132 4.96 14.30 -0.65
CA LYS A 132 6.23 14.32 -1.39
C LYS A 132 7.43 14.52 -0.45
N PHE A 133 7.31 15.42 0.51
CA PHE A 133 8.37 15.69 1.49
C PHE A 133 8.65 14.49 2.42
N HIS A 134 7.60 13.86 2.95
CA HIS A 134 7.74 12.79 3.95
C HIS A 134 7.86 11.38 3.35
N ALA A 135 7.20 11.10 2.24
CA ALA A 135 7.13 9.77 1.62
C ALA A 135 8.17 9.58 0.52
N LYS A 136 8.76 10.64 -0.03
CA LYS A 136 9.72 10.58 -1.15
C LYS A 136 9.18 9.68 -2.28
N GLU A 137 9.92 8.65 -2.69
CA GLU A 137 9.54 7.69 -3.73
C GLU A 137 8.29 6.85 -3.39
N PHE A 138 7.88 6.78 -2.13
CA PHE A 138 6.70 6.03 -1.68
C PHE A 138 5.41 6.85 -1.69
N ALA A 139 5.47 8.11 -2.12
CA ALA A 139 4.27 8.92 -2.30
C ALA A 139 3.39 8.31 -3.40
N SER A 140 2.13 8.01 -3.07
CA SER A 140 1.15 7.68 -4.10
C SER A 140 0.92 8.91 -4.98
N SER A 141 1.18 8.79 -6.29
CA SER A 141 0.75 9.75 -7.31
C SER A 141 -0.75 9.94 -7.32
#